data_AF-A0A510WVR6-F1
#
_entry.id   AF-A0A510WVR6-F1
#
_cell.length_a   1.000
_cell.length_b   1.000
_cell.length_c   1.000
_cell.angle_alpha   90.00
_cell.angle_beta   90.00
_cell.angle_gamma   90.00
#
_symmetry.space_group_name_H-M   'P 1'
#
loop_
_entity.id
_entity.type
_entity.pdbx_description
1 polymer ?
#
loop_
_entity_poly.entity_id
_entity_poly.type
_entity_poly.pdbx_seq_one_letter_code
_entity_poly.pdbx_strand_id
1 'polypeptide(L)'
;MRRINEKGKVSFEEAFHDYCRGILSYGGRSTRAGYWWGQVVCLIFALALYTIFYGSLESSMASGHQSIIAVGSLVVSVGGLLLYIAEYAILARRLRDIGFQTFPVVVWIILRWMAALMVKLFGMPFGIILLAVLAIQLILCCLPTDYFARQKANWITRAKENEDLQGSDKMTKTAAVMIAPGCEEIEALTPVDALRRLGVKVDMVGLESTDVMGAHGIKLTCDKVMDESLLDYDIVIFPGGSKGADNLRDSDQLMDLIQQRHAAGKWNAAMCSGPVAFARYGLLDNCTYTCFPGVEKQFENDIKNATHSDEIVVVDEAGKIITSRGPATAMAYAFKIAEILGVDSAPQEEAMLYNYLRDEMRK
;
A
#
# COMPACT_ATOMS: atom_id res chain seq x y z
N MET A 1 -10.26 3.09 -18.47
CA MET A 1 -11.15 4.02 -17.72
C MET A 1 -10.29 5.14 -17.18
N ARG A 2 -10.56 6.41 -17.51
CA ARG A 2 -9.84 7.56 -16.91
C ARG A 2 -10.08 7.54 -15.40
N ARG A 3 -9.02 7.43 -14.61
CA ARG A 3 -9.07 7.53 -13.14
C ARG A 3 -9.54 8.95 -12.80
N ILE A 4 -10.58 9.07 -11.97
CA ILE A 4 -10.87 10.34 -11.31
C ILE A 4 -9.96 10.39 -10.09
N ASN A 5 -9.08 11.38 -10.06
CA ASN A 5 -8.36 11.73 -8.86
C ASN A 5 -9.35 12.51 -7.98
N GLU A 6 -9.64 12.05 -6.76
CA GLU A 6 -10.50 12.78 -5.79
C GLU A 6 -9.76 14.01 -5.25
N LYS A 7 -9.32 14.92 -6.13
CA LYS A 7 -8.71 16.19 -5.74
C LYS A 7 -9.72 17.31 -5.95
N GLY A 8 -10.25 17.84 -4.85
CA GLY A 8 -11.01 19.10 -4.81
C GLY A 8 -12.41 18.98 -4.21
N LYS A 9 -12.82 20.00 -3.45
CA LYS A 9 -14.22 20.23 -3.05
C LYS A 9 -14.98 20.67 -4.31
N VAL A 10 -16.01 19.94 -4.72
CA VAL A 10 -16.90 20.36 -5.82
C VAL A 10 -17.88 21.41 -5.28
N SER A 11 -17.94 22.58 -5.93
CA SER A 11 -18.88 23.64 -5.57
C SER A 11 -20.31 23.30 -6.02
N PHE A 12 -21.31 23.95 -5.43
CA PHE A 12 -22.71 23.76 -5.86
C PHE A 12 -22.94 24.16 -7.32
N GLU A 13 -22.35 25.29 -7.76
CA GLU A 13 -22.49 25.79 -9.13
C GLU A 13 -21.93 24.81 -10.16
N GLU A 14 -20.73 24.27 -9.89
CA GLU A 14 -20.10 23.26 -10.74
C GLU A 14 -20.93 21.98 -10.79
N ALA A 15 -21.43 21.52 -9.63
CA ALA A 15 -22.29 20.35 -9.56
C ALA A 15 -23.63 20.55 -10.27
N PHE A 16 -24.22 21.75 -10.21
CA PHE A 16 -25.44 22.09 -10.94
C PHE A 16 -25.20 22.09 -12.46
N HIS A 17 -24.07 22.65 -12.90
CA HIS A 17 -23.69 22.63 -14.30
C HIS A 17 -23.50 21.18 -14.81
N ASP A 18 -22.79 20.36 -14.05
CA ASP A 18 -22.54 18.96 -14.39
C ASP A 18 -23.80 18.10 -14.34
N TYR A 19 -24.70 18.40 -13.39
CA TYR A 19 -26.05 17.84 -13.34
C TYR A 19 -26.76 18.11 -14.66
N CYS A 20 -26.94 19.39 -15.04
CA CYS A 20 -27.67 19.78 -16.24
C CYS A 20 -27.07 19.21 -17.54
N ARG A 21 -25.75 19.21 -17.70
CA ARG A 21 -25.07 18.59 -18.87
C ARG A 21 -25.25 17.07 -18.92
N GLY A 22 -25.39 16.42 -17.77
CA GLY A 22 -25.39 14.97 -17.61
C GLY A 22 -26.73 14.33 -17.33
N ILE A 23 -27.84 15.09 -17.32
CA ILE A 23 -29.20 14.60 -16.94
C ILE A 23 -29.60 13.32 -17.69
N LEU A 24 -29.29 13.22 -18.98
CA LEU A 24 -29.62 12.06 -19.82
C LEU A 24 -28.43 11.14 -20.09
N SER A 25 -27.24 11.46 -19.55
CA SER A 25 -26.03 10.68 -19.77
C SER A 25 -25.86 9.63 -18.68
N TYR A 26 -26.05 8.36 -19.06
CA TYR A 26 -25.70 7.20 -18.24
C TYR A 26 -24.21 6.82 -18.38
N GLY A 27 -23.49 7.50 -19.28
CA GLY A 27 -22.04 7.41 -19.46
C GLY A 27 -21.29 8.36 -18.53
N GLY A 28 -20.02 8.06 -18.26
CA GLY A 28 -19.17 8.89 -17.41
C GLY A 28 -19.12 8.44 -15.95
N ARG A 29 -18.61 9.33 -15.11
CA ARG A 29 -18.30 9.13 -13.69
C ARG A 29 -18.72 10.38 -12.90
N SER A 30 -19.01 10.23 -11.62
CA SER A 30 -19.46 11.29 -10.71
C SER A 30 -18.71 11.21 -9.39
N THR A 31 -18.05 12.31 -9.01
CA THR A 31 -17.42 12.39 -7.68
C THR A 31 -18.48 12.18 -6.59
N ARG A 32 -18.06 11.72 -5.41
CA ARG A 32 -18.98 11.54 -4.27
C ARG A 32 -19.71 12.85 -3.93
N ALA A 33 -18.99 13.97 -3.92
CA ALA A 33 -19.57 15.29 -3.70
C ALA A 33 -20.55 15.67 -4.81
N GLY A 34 -20.19 15.44 -6.08
CA GLY A 34 -21.08 15.71 -7.23
C GLY A 34 -22.38 14.89 -7.20
N TYR A 35 -22.32 13.63 -6.76
CA TYR A 35 -23.52 12.80 -6.56
C TYR A 35 -24.49 13.44 -5.56
N TRP A 36 -23.99 13.80 -4.37
CA TRP A 36 -24.83 14.38 -3.31
C TRP A 36 -25.40 15.74 -3.69
N TRP A 37 -24.61 16.59 -4.34
CA TRP A 37 -25.13 17.83 -4.89
C TRP A 37 -26.20 17.60 -5.96
N GLY A 38 -26.02 16.61 -6.85
CA GLY A 38 -27.04 16.22 -7.82
C GLY A 38 -28.35 15.75 -7.18
N GLN A 39 -28.28 15.02 -6.06
CA GLN A 39 -29.47 14.63 -5.27
C GLN A 39 -30.19 15.84 -4.68
N VAL A 40 -29.44 16.81 -4.15
CA VAL A 40 -30.01 18.08 -3.64
C VAL A 40 -30.70 18.85 -4.76
N VAL A 41 -30.10 18.93 -5.96
CA VAL A 41 -30.71 19.57 -7.12
C VAL A 41 -32.03 18.88 -7.51
N CYS A 42 -32.05 17.54 -7.60
CA CYS A 42 -33.29 16.79 -7.84
C CYS A 42 -34.37 17.09 -6.79
N LEU A 43 -34.00 17.16 -5.52
CA LEU A 43 -34.92 17.43 -4.42
C LEU A 43 -35.54 18.83 -4.53
N ILE A 44 -34.74 19.84 -4.87
CA ILE A 44 -35.22 21.22 -5.08
C ILE A 44 -36.25 21.26 -6.21
N PHE A 45 -35.96 20.63 -7.35
CA PHE A 45 -36.92 20.58 -8.46
C PHE A 45 -38.19 19.78 -8.13
N ALA A 46 -38.06 18.68 -7.39
CA ALA A 46 -39.21 17.89 -6.96
C ALA A 46 -40.14 18.70 -6.04
N LEU A 47 -39.57 19.44 -5.09
CA LEU A 47 -40.32 20.36 -4.23
C LEU A 47 -41.02 21.46 -5.05
N ALA A 48 -40.34 22.05 -6.04
CA ALA A 48 -40.93 23.04 -6.92
C ALA A 48 -42.14 22.48 -7.69
N LEU A 49 -42.02 21.29 -8.30
CA LEU A 49 -43.13 20.64 -8.99
C LEU A 49 -44.30 20.34 -8.05
N TYR A 50 -44.01 19.91 -6.83
CA TYR A 50 -45.04 19.65 -5.82
C TYR A 50 -45.77 20.93 -5.43
N THR A 51 -45.07 22.05 -5.22
CA THR A 51 -45.72 23.34 -4.94
C THR A 51 -46.63 23.81 -6.07
N ILE A 52 -46.22 23.62 -7.34
CA ILE A 52 -47.04 23.92 -8.53
C ILE A 52 -48.31 23.07 -8.54
N PHE A 53 -48.20 21.77 -8.20
CA PHE A 53 -49.34 20.86 -8.15
C PHE A 53 -50.38 21.30 -7.12
N TYR A 54 -49.92 21.58 -5.90
CA TYR A 54 -50.79 21.99 -4.80
C TYR A 54 -51.47 23.34 -5.08
N GLY A 55 -50.72 24.31 -5.62
CA GLY A 55 -51.33 25.57 -6.05
C GLY A 55 -52.38 25.38 -7.15
N SER A 56 -52.16 24.43 -8.07
CA SER A 56 -53.15 24.09 -9.11
C SER A 56 -54.40 23.43 -8.52
N LEU A 57 -54.23 22.58 -7.51
CA LEU A 57 -55.33 21.94 -6.78
C LEU A 57 -56.18 22.98 -6.04
N GLU A 58 -55.55 23.86 -5.27
CA GLU A 58 -56.21 24.94 -4.54
C GLU A 58 -56.97 25.89 -5.47
N SER A 59 -56.33 26.33 -6.56
CA SER A 59 -56.94 27.22 -7.56
C SER A 59 -58.15 26.58 -8.25
N SER A 60 -58.10 25.27 -8.53
CA SER A 60 -59.24 24.56 -9.11
C SER A 60 -60.38 24.39 -8.11
N MET A 61 -60.08 24.12 -6.84
CA MET A 61 -61.10 24.07 -5.78
C MET A 61 -61.78 25.44 -5.59
N ALA A 62 -61.05 26.54 -5.74
CA ALA A 62 -61.58 27.90 -5.65
C ALA A 62 -62.38 28.34 -6.89
N SER A 63 -61.95 27.94 -8.10
CA SER A 63 -62.54 28.39 -9.37
C SER A 63 -63.54 27.41 -10.01
N GLY A 64 -63.62 26.17 -9.53
CA GLY A 64 -64.45 25.10 -10.09
C GLY A 64 -63.95 24.53 -11.44
N HIS A 65 -62.84 25.04 -11.99
CA HIS A 65 -62.33 24.65 -13.29
C HIS A 65 -61.43 23.40 -13.19
N GLN A 66 -61.95 22.26 -13.62
CA GLN A 66 -61.22 20.98 -13.62
C GLN A 66 -60.03 20.96 -14.61
N SER A 67 -60.03 21.84 -15.63
CA SER A 67 -58.92 21.99 -16.58
C SER A 67 -57.61 22.41 -15.91
N ILE A 68 -57.68 23.17 -14.81
CA ILE A 68 -56.50 23.62 -14.05
C ILE A 68 -55.79 22.43 -13.38
N ILE A 69 -56.55 21.49 -12.79
CA ILE A 69 -55.98 20.25 -12.21
C ILE A 69 -55.36 19.39 -13.31
N ALA A 70 -56.00 19.29 -14.48
CA ALA A 70 -55.49 18.49 -15.59
C ALA A 70 -54.12 19.01 -16.08
N VAL A 71 -53.99 20.34 -16.24
CA VAL A 71 -52.72 20.99 -16.61
C VAL A 71 -51.66 20.81 -15.51
N GLY A 72 -52.01 21.05 -14.24
CA GLY A 72 -51.07 20.86 -13.12
C GLY A 72 -50.59 19.41 -12.98
N SER A 73 -51.49 18.44 -13.16
CA SER A 73 -51.16 17.00 -13.13
C SER A 73 -50.23 16.60 -14.28
N LEU A 74 -50.43 17.16 -15.47
CA LEU A 74 -49.57 16.90 -16.63
C LEU A 74 -48.15 17.43 -16.39
N VAL A 75 -48.03 18.66 -15.91
CA VAL A 75 -46.73 19.29 -15.59
C VAL A 75 -45.95 18.47 -14.56
N VAL A 76 -46.63 18.01 -13.51
CA VAL A 76 -46.02 17.21 -12.45
C VAL A 76 -45.63 15.81 -12.93
N SER A 77 -46.46 15.20 -13.78
CA SER A 77 -46.18 13.87 -14.33
C SER A 77 -44.97 13.89 -15.26
N VAL A 78 -44.91 14.87 -16.17
CA VAL A 78 -43.80 15.02 -17.12
C VAL A 78 -42.52 15.46 -16.40
N GLY A 79 -42.61 16.48 -15.53
CA GLY A 79 -41.48 16.95 -14.75
C GLY A 79 -40.94 15.89 -13.80
N GLY A 80 -41.84 15.15 -13.13
CA GLY A 80 -41.49 14.05 -12.26
C GLY A 80 -40.75 12.94 -13.00
N LEU A 81 -41.23 12.56 -14.20
CA LEU A 81 -40.55 11.55 -15.03
C LEU A 81 -39.12 11.99 -15.41
N LEU A 82 -38.91 13.25 -15.78
CA LEU A 82 -37.57 13.78 -16.09
C LEU A 82 -36.64 13.75 -14.87
N LEU A 83 -37.15 14.12 -13.69
CA LEU A 83 -36.37 14.04 -12.45
C LEU A 83 -36.04 12.60 -12.07
N TYR A 84 -36.96 11.67 -12.26
CA TYR A 84 -36.69 10.24 -12.05
C TYR A 84 -35.56 9.74 -12.96
N ILE A 85 -35.60 10.08 -14.26
CA ILE A 85 -34.55 9.72 -15.21
C ILE A 85 -33.19 10.29 -14.77
N ALA A 86 -33.15 11.55 -14.37
CA ALA A 86 -31.93 12.23 -13.90
C ALA A 86 -31.37 11.57 -12.62
N GLU A 87 -32.24 11.27 -11.65
CA GLU A 87 -31.85 10.62 -10.40
C GLU A 87 -31.21 9.25 -10.64
N TYR A 88 -31.80 8.45 -11.54
CA TYR A 88 -31.25 7.15 -11.92
C TYR A 88 -29.95 7.25 -12.70
N ALA A 89 -29.79 8.25 -13.57
CA ALA A 89 -28.55 8.47 -14.30
C ALA A 89 -27.37 8.79 -13.35
N ILE A 90 -27.62 9.57 -12.30
CA ILE A 90 -26.61 9.94 -11.29
C ILE A 90 -26.31 8.78 -10.36
N LEU A 91 -27.33 8.01 -9.96
CA LEU A 91 -27.16 6.76 -9.20
C LEU A 91 -26.33 5.74 -9.97
N ALA A 92 -26.62 5.54 -11.26
CA ALA A 92 -25.89 4.60 -12.10
C ALA A 92 -24.40 4.95 -12.21
N ARG A 93 -24.08 6.24 -12.36
CA ARG A 93 -22.69 6.73 -12.36
C ARG A 93 -22.02 6.44 -11.02
N ARG A 94 -22.67 6.76 -9.90
CA ARG A 94 -22.12 6.53 -8.55
C ARG A 94 -21.85 5.06 -8.26
N LEU A 95 -22.77 4.17 -8.60
CA LEU A 95 -22.57 2.73 -8.43
C LEU A 95 -21.40 2.21 -9.27
N ARG A 96 -21.21 2.74 -10.48
CA ARG A 96 -20.06 2.41 -11.31
C ARG A 96 -18.74 2.91 -10.69
N ASP A 97 -18.76 4.09 -10.08
CA ASP A 97 -17.57 4.68 -9.45
C ASP A 97 -17.08 3.90 -8.23
N ILE A 98 -17.97 3.28 -7.45
CA ILE A 98 -17.55 2.40 -6.35
C ILE A 98 -17.03 1.03 -6.83
N GLY A 99 -17.20 0.73 -8.13
CA GLY A 99 -16.64 -0.46 -8.79
C GLY A 99 -17.67 -1.44 -9.35
N PHE A 100 -18.97 -1.10 -9.40
CA PHE A 100 -19.96 -1.99 -10.01
C PHE A 100 -19.82 -2.01 -11.53
N GLN A 101 -19.97 -3.21 -12.11
CA GLN A 101 -20.13 -3.38 -13.55
C GLN A 101 -21.55 -2.99 -14.00
N THR A 102 -21.74 -2.82 -15.31
CA THR A 102 -23.04 -2.39 -15.88
C THR A 102 -24.21 -3.29 -15.47
N PHE A 103 -24.03 -4.61 -15.45
CA PHE A 103 -25.11 -5.55 -15.12
C PHE A 103 -25.63 -5.40 -13.67
N PRO A 104 -24.78 -5.43 -12.62
CA PRO A 104 -25.21 -5.13 -11.25
C PRO A 104 -25.93 -3.79 -11.08
N VAL A 105 -25.53 -2.76 -11.81
CA VAL A 105 -26.19 -1.45 -11.77
C VAL A 105 -27.62 -1.56 -12.31
N VAL A 106 -27.82 -2.25 -13.43
CA VAL A 106 -29.16 -2.47 -14.01
C VAL A 106 -30.04 -3.28 -13.06
N VAL A 107 -29.50 -4.36 -12.48
CA VAL A 107 -30.22 -5.17 -11.48
C VAL A 107 -30.63 -4.32 -10.28
N TRP A 108 -29.74 -3.47 -9.78
CA TRP A 108 -30.03 -2.58 -8.65
C TRP A 108 -31.19 -1.63 -8.95
N ILE A 109 -31.18 -1.02 -10.15
CA ILE A 109 -32.24 -0.11 -10.60
C ILE A 109 -33.58 -0.84 -10.69
N ILE A 110 -33.60 -2.05 -11.27
CA ILE A 110 -34.81 -2.86 -11.38
C ILE A 110 -35.33 -3.25 -10.00
N LEU A 111 -34.46 -3.72 -9.09
CA LEU A 111 -34.84 -4.11 -7.73
C LEU A 111 -35.47 -2.95 -6.96
N ARG A 112 -34.88 -1.75 -7.05
CA ARG A 112 -35.44 -0.54 -6.44
C ARG A 112 -36.83 -0.22 -7.00
N TRP A 113 -36.98 -0.26 -8.32
CA TRP A 113 -38.24 0.02 -8.98
C TRP A 113 -39.32 -1.02 -8.62
N MET A 114 -38.96 -2.31 -8.62
CA MET A 114 -39.85 -3.39 -8.21
C MET A 114 -40.27 -3.25 -6.75
N ALA A 115 -39.35 -2.93 -5.83
CA ALA A 115 -39.69 -2.71 -4.43
C ALA A 115 -40.71 -1.56 -4.26
N ALA A 116 -40.51 -0.44 -4.97
CA ALA A 116 -41.46 0.66 -4.97
C ALA A 116 -42.82 0.28 -5.59
N LEU A 117 -42.83 -0.54 -6.65
CA LEU A 117 -44.05 -1.05 -7.26
C LEU A 117 -44.81 -1.98 -6.31
N MET A 118 -44.13 -2.87 -5.60
CA MET A 118 -44.77 -3.78 -4.64
C MET A 118 -45.46 -3.02 -3.50
N VAL A 119 -44.87 -1.91 -3.02
CA VAL A 119 -45.53 -1.03 -2.04
C VAL A 119 -46.83 -0.46 -2.59
N LYS A 120 -46.86 -0.06 -3.87
CA LYS A 120 -48.07 0.47 -4.51
C LYS A 120 -49.16 -0.58 -4.71
N LEU A 121 -48.78 -1.82 -5.02
CA LEU A 121 -49.72 -2.91 -5.30
C LEU A 121 -50.25 -3.60 -4.04
N PHE A 122 -49.40 -3.75 -3.01
CA PHE A 122 -49.66 -4.61 -1.85
C PHE A 122 -49.54 -3.88 -0.50
N GLY A 123 -49.18 -2.60 -0.50
CA GLY A 123 -49.20 -1.74 0.68
C GLY A 123 -48.02 -1.90 1.64
N MET A 124 -48.26 -1.56 2.90
CA MET A 124 -47.25 -1.33 3.94
C MET A 124 -46.28 -2.50 4.24
N PRO A 125 -46.64 -3.79 4.14
CA PRO A 125 -45.71 -4.90 4.40
C PRO A 125 -44.47 -4.88 3.51
N PHE A 126 -44.59 -4.39 2.27
CA PHE A 126 -43.48 -4.24 1.34
C PHE A 126 -42.69 -2.95 1.56
N GLY A 127 -43.19 -2.03 2.40
CA GLY A 127 -42.51 -0.79 2.76
C GLY A 127 -41.18 -1.04 3.47
N ILE A 128 -41.11 -2.08 4.32
CA ILE A 128 -39.88 -2.50 4.99
C ILE A 128 -38.81 -2.93 3.98
N ILE A 129 -39.21 -3.66 2.93
CA ILE A 129 -38.31 -4.10 1.85
C ILE A 129 -37.77 -2.88 1.09
N LEU A 130 -38.65 -1.92 0.75
CA LEU A 130 -38.22 -0.68 0.11
C LEU A 130 -37.24 0.11 1.00
N LEU A 131 -37.49 0.22 2.31
CA LEU A 131 -36.60 0.88 3.25
C LEU A 131 -35.22 0.20 3.32
N ALA A 132 -35.19 -1.14 3.33
CA ALA A 132 -33.94 -1.89 3.31
C ALA A 132 -33.15 -1.64 2.01
N VAL A 133 -33.81 -1.65 0.85
CA VAL A 133 -33.18 -1.34 -0.44
C VAL A 133 -32.60 0.08 -0.44
N LEU A 134 -33.33 1.06 0.08
CA LEU A 134 -32.87 2.45 0.17
C LEU A 134 -31.70 2.61 1.17
N ALA A 135 -31.72 1.90 2.29
CA ALA A 135 -30.64 1.91 3.27
C ALA A 135 -29.34 1.34 2.68
N ILE A 136 -29.42 0.21 1.96
CA ILE A 136 -28.26 -0.35 1.27
C ILE A 136 -27.76 0.61 0.19
N GLN A 137 -28.67 1.25 -0.57
CA GLN A 137 -28.29 2.25 -1.56
C GLN A 137 -27.52 3.41 -0.93
N LEU A 138 -27.98 3.91 0.21
CA LEU A 138 -27.33 4.99 0.95
C LEU A 138 -25.90 4.59 1.33
N ILE A 139 -25.73 3.39 1.89
CA ILE A 139 -24.41 2.85 2.26
C ILE A 139 -23.50 2.79 1.03
N LEU A 140 -23.99 2.20 -0.08
CA LEU A 140 -23.22 2.09 -1.33
C LEU A 140 -22.79 3.45 -1.86
N CYS A 141 -23.66 4.47 -1.81
CA CYS A 141 -23.34 5.81 -2.33
C CYS A 141 -22.31 6.55 -1.46
N CYS A 142 -22.20 6.20 -0.17
CA CYS A 142 -21.21 6.76 0.76
C CYS A 142 -19.81 6.17 0.63
N LEU A 143 -19.68 4.95 0.07
CA LEU A 143 -18.38 4.29 -0.11
C LEU A 143 -17.42 5.12 -0.98
N PRO A 144 -16.09 5.03 -0.77
CA PRO A 144 -15.11 5.71 -1.61
C PRO A 144 -15.12 5.25 -3.07
N THR A 145 -14.59 6.07 -3.96
CA THR A 145 -14.38 5.69 -5.37
C THR A 145 -13.40 4.50 -5.46
N ASP A 146 -13.68 3.57 -6.38
CA ASP A 146 -12.98 2.31 -6.60
C ASP A 146 -12.95 1.36 -5.39
N TYR A 147 -13.87 1.50 -4.41
CA TYR A 147 -13.92 0.68 -3.19
C TYR A 147 -13.88 -0.83 -3.46
N PHE A 148 -14.75 -1.34 -4.34
CA PHE A 148 -14.81 -2.78 -4.63
C PHE A 148 -13.63 -3.27 -5.47
N ALA A 149 -13.03 -2.40 -6.30
CA ALA A 149 -11.81 -2.72 -7.02
C ALA A 149 -10.61 -2.89 -6.05
N ARG A 150 -10.51 -2.01 -5.04
CA ARG A 150 -9.49 -2.13 -3.97
C ARG A 150 -9.71 -3.36 -3.11
N GLN A 151 -10.95 -3.65 -2.73
CA GLN A 151 -11.29 -4.87 -2.01
C GLN A 151 -10.91 -6.10 -2.84
N LYS A 152 -11.33 -6.20 -4.11
CA LYS A 152 -10.96 -7.34 -4.95
C LYS A 152 -9.44 -7.51 -5.08
N ALA A 153 -8.68 -6.42 -5.22
CA ALA A 153 -7.21 -6.47 -5.21
C ALA A 153 -6.68 -7.05 -3.88
N ASN A 154 -7.12 -6.50 -2.74
CA ASN A 154 -6.72 -6.98 -1.41
C ASN A 154 -7.10 -8.45 -1.15
N TRP A 155 -8.25 -8.90 -1.66
CA TRP A 155 -8.70 -10.29 -1.51
C TRP A 155 -7.87 -11.24 -2.36
N ILE A 156 -7.49 -10.84 -3.58
CA ILE A 156 -6.59 -11.62 -4.43
C ILE A 156 -5.20 -11.67 -3.81
N THR A 157 -4.71 -10.57 -3.25
CA THR A 157 -3.44 -10.53 -2.50
C THR A 157 -3.51 -11.46 -1.30
N ARG A 158 -4.55 -11.36 -0.46
CA ARG A 158 -4.75 -12.25 0.70
C ARG A 158 -4.97 -13.72 0.31
N ALA A 159 -5.61 -13.99 -0.81
CA ALA A 159 -5.82 -15.35 -1.31
C ALA A 159 -4.49 -15.95 -1.77
N LYS A 160 -3.65 -15.16 -2.46
CA LYS A 160 -2.27 -15.54 -2.78
C LYS A 160 -1.42 -15.72 -1.53
N GLU A 161 -1.46 -14.77 -0.59
CA GLU A 161 -0.79 -14.90 0.71
C GLU A 161 -1.23 -16.18 1.44
N ASN A 162 -2.52 -16.51 1.44
CA ASN A 162 -3.03 -17.73 2.08
C ASN A 162 -2.67 -19.02 1.31
N GLU A 163 -2.61 -19.00 -0.03
CA GLU A 163 -2.11 -20.12 -0.83
C GLU A 163 -0.60 -20.32 -0.64
N ASP A 164 0.18 -19.24 -0.56
CA ASP A 164 1.63 -19.26 -0.30
C ASP A 164 1.94 -19.71 1.15
N LEU A 165 1.06 -19.37 2.11
CA LEU A 165 1.13 -19.82 3.51
C LEU A 165 0.75 -21.30 3.69
N GLN A 166 -0.18 -21.83 2.89
CA GLN A 166 -0.58 -23.25 2.96
C GLN A 166 0.33 -24.17 2.14
N GLY A 167 1.14 -23.63 1.22
CA GLY A 167 2.03 -24.40 0.35
C GLY A 167 3.49 -24.49 0.81
N SER A 168 3.93 -23.77 1.84
CA SER A 168 5.33 -23.81 2.28
C SER A 168 5.50 -24.29 3.72
N ASP A 169 6.13 -25.45 3.84
CA ASP A 169 6.92 -25.83 5.01
C ASP A 169 8.18 -24.93 5.07
N LYS A 170 8.00 -23.61 5.11
CA LYS A 170 9.11 -22.65 5.19
C LYS A 170 9.62 -22.65 6.62
N MET A 171 10.69 -23.41 6.85
CA MET A 171 11.61 -23.14 7.95
C MET A 171 11.86 -21.63 8.05
N THR A 172 11.59 -21.05 9.22
CA THR A 172 11.79 -19.63 9.49
C THR A 172 13.22 -19.24 9.11
N LYS A 173 13.37 -18.23 8.25
CA LYS A 173 14.69 -17.74 7.84
C LYS A 173 15.43 -17.13 9.02
N THR A 174 16.75 -17.28 9.03
CA THR A 174 17.62 -16.89 10.14
C THR A 174 18.71 -15.94 9.67
N ALA A 175 18.96 -14.87 10.43
CA ALA A 175 20.05 -13.93 10.18
C ALA A 175 20.82 -13.63 11.47
N ALA A 176 22.12 -13.37 11.35
CA ALA A 176 22.93 -12.85 12.44
C ALA A 176 23.51 -11.49 12.06
N VAL A 177 23.37 -10.50 12.93
CA VAL A 177 24.01 -9.18 12.76
C VAL A 177 25.17 -9.09 13.74
N MET A 178 26.39 -8.95 13.21
CA MET A 178 27.59 -8.83 14.01
C MET A 178 27.68 -7.44 14.66
N ILE A 179 27.86 -7.39 15.97
CA ILE A 179 27.93 -6.15 16.75
C ILE A 179 29.30 -6.06 17.42
N ALA A 180 30.16 -5.18 16.91
CA ALA A 180 31.49 -4.91 17.46
C ALA A 180 31.55 -3.52 18.11
N PRO A 181 32.42 -3.29 19.11
CA PRO A 181 32.59 -1.97 19.71
C PRO A 181 32.88 -0.89 18.66
N GLY A 182 32.08 0.17 18.64
CA GLY A 182 32.17 1.23 17.64
C GLY A 182 31.47 0.93 16.30
N CYS A 183 30.56 -0.05 16.26
CA CYS A 183 29.66 -0.24 15.12
C CYS A 183 28.77 1.00 14.90
N GLU A 184 28.43 1.27 13.65
CA GLU A 184 27.44 2.30 13.31
C GLU A 184 26.03 1.78 13.65
N GLU A 185 25.32 2.52 14.50
CA GLU A 185 24.10 2.00 15.13
C GLU A 185 22.88 1.96 14.20
N ILE A 186 22.78 2.87 13.23
CA ILE A 186 21.72 2.84 12.22
C ILE A 186 21.91 1.61 11.33
N GLU A 187 23.12 1.37 10.86
CA GLU A 187 23.50 0.24 10.02
C GLU A 187 23.35 -1.11 10.73
N ALA A 188 23.62 -1.15 12.04
CA ALA A 188 23.42 -2.34 12.85
C ALA A 188 21.95 -2.62 13.14
N LEU A 189 21.18 -1.62 13.59
CA LEU A 189 19.81 -1.84 14.07
C LEU A 189 18.77 -1.88 12.96
N THR A 190 19.01 -1.22 11.82
CA THR A 190 18.07 -1.23 10.69
C THR A 190 17.80 -2.63 10.13
N PRO A 191 18.82 -3.45 9.77
CA PRO A 191 18.57 -4.83 9.33
C PRO A 191 17.92 -5.68 10.43
N VAL A 192 18.25 -5.45 11.72
CA VAL A 192 17.60 -6.14 12.83
C VAL A 192 16.09 -5.85 12.86
N ASP A 193 15.70 -4.58 12.87
CA ASP A 193 14.28 -4.18 12.94
C ASP A 193 13.51 -4.60 11.69
N ALA A 194 14.01 -4.26 10.49
CA ALA A 194 13.31 -4.52 9.24
C ALA A 194 13.10 -6.02 8.97
N LEU A 195 14.13 -6.85 9.18
CA LEU A 195 14.02 -8.30 8.97
C LEU A 195 13.15 -8.97 10.04
N ARG A 196 13.20 -8.53 11.30
CA ARG A 196 12.28 -9.05 12.36
C ARG A 196 10.82 -8.72 12.05
N ARG A 197 10.52 -7.53 11.50
CA ARG A 197 9.16 -7.17 11.02
C ARG A 197 8.66 -8.07 9.89
N LEU A 198 9.59 -8.69 9.16
CA LEU A 198 9.32 -9.64 8.07
C LEU A 198 9.26 -11.10 8.53
N GLY A 199 9.35 -11.35 9.84
CA GLY A 199 9.30 -12.70 10.39
C GLY A 199 10.61 -13.49 10.27
N VAL A 200 11.71 -12.85 9.88
CA VAL A 200 13.05 -13.46 9.94
C VAL A 200 13.49 -13.50 11.40
N LYS A 201 14.02 -14.65 11.85
CA LYS A 201 14.66 -14.76 13.16
C LYS A 201 16.05 -14.13 13.07
N VAL A 202 16.18 -12.92 13.60
CA VAL A 202 17.46 -12.18 13.62
C VAL A 202 18.04 -12.18 15.02
N ASP A 203 19.28 -12.62 15.16
CA ASP A 203 20.05 -12.51 16.41
C ASP A 203 21.12 -11.42 16.26
N MET A 204 21.23 -10.55 17.24
CA MET A 204 22.37 -9.65 17.40
C MET A 204 23.49 -10.43 18.07
N VAL A 205 24.64 -10.54 17.42
CA VAL A 205 25.77 -11.35 17.86
C VAL A 205 26.94 -10.43 18.18
N GLY A 206 27.23 -10.27 19.47
CA GLY A 206 28.35 -9.48 19.94
C GLY A 206 29.68 -10.14 19.60
N LEU A 207 30.66 -9.37 19.12
CA LEU A 207 31.96 -9.93 18.72
C LEU A 207 32.67 -10.62 19.90
N GLU A 208 32.75 -9.94 21.05
CA GLU A 208 33.41 -10.45 22.27
C GLU A 208 32.53 -10.37 23.53
N SER A 209 31.45 -9.57 23.49
CA SER A 209 30.60 -9.27 24.65
C SER A 209 29.16 -9.06 24.19
N THR A 210 28.18 -9.41 25.02
CA THR A 210 26.78 -9.07 24.76
C THR A 210 26.49 -7.60 24.96
N ASP A 211 27.19 -6.92 25.88
CA ASP A 211 27.10 -5.48 26.05
C ASP A 211 28.15 -4.78 25.18
N VAL A 212 27.71 -4.04 24.16
CA VAL A 212 28.58 -3.37 23.19
C VAL A 212 28.24 -1.89 23.09
N MET A 213 29.26 -1.03 23.05
CA MET A 213 29.09 0.41 22.83
C MET A 213 29.21 0.75 21.35
N GLY A 214 28.19 1.38 20.78
CA GLY A 214 28.18 1.87 19.39
C GLY A 214 29.05 3.12 19.18
N ALA A 215 29.23 3.51 17.91
CA ALA A 215 30.09 4.63 17.51
C ALA A 215 29.65 5.99 18.08
N HIS A 216 28.35 6.17 18.34
CA HIS A 216 27.75 7.41 18.84
C HIS A 216 27.28 7.30 20.29
N GLY A 217 27.82 6.32 21.05
CA GLY A 217 27.57 6.20 22.48
C GLY A 217 26.24 5.52 22.85
N ILE A 218 25.60 4.83 21.90
CA ILE A 218 24.42 4.01 22.18
C ILE A 218 24.89 2.63 22.63
N LYS A 219 24.52 2.24 23.86
CA LYS A 219 24.79 0.90 24.38
C LYS A 219 23.79 -0.09 23.81
N LEU A 220 24.30 -1.14 23.16
CA LEU A 220 23.53 -2.24 22.59
C LEU A 220 23.72 -3.49 23.45
N THR A 221 22.63 -4.23 23.66
CA THR A 221 22.66 -5.54 24.34
C THR A 221 22.31 -6.63 23.33
N CYS A 222 23.30 -7.43 22.97
CA CYS A 222 23.22 -8.51 21.99
C CYS A 222 22.57 -9.76 22.59
N ASP A 223 22.00 -10.59 21.72
CA ASP A 223 21.32 -11.83 22.11
C ASP A 223 22.35 -12.89 22.56
N LYS A 224 23.55 -12.89 21.99
CA LYS A 224 24.68 -13.77 22.37
C LYS A 224 26.03 -13.21 21.92
N VAL A 225 27.10 -13.87 22.34
CA VAL A 225 28.47 -13.66 21.83
C VAL A 225 28.72 -14.59 20.64
N MET A 226 29.61 -14.18 19.75
CA MET A 226 30.07 -14.95 18.59
C MET A 226 30.55 -16.35 18.99
N ASP A 227 30.05 -17.36 18.27
CA ASP A 227 30.48 -18.75 18.35
C ASP A 227 30.25 -19.45 17.00
N GLU A 228 30.46 -20.77 16.95
CA GLU A 228 30.32 -21.59 15.74
C GLU A 228 28.88 -21.63 15.19
N SER A 229 27.86 -21.24 15.96
CA SER A 229 26.48 -21.19 15.46
C SER A 229 26.30 -20.16 14.34
N LEU A 230 27.27 -19.26 14.14
CA LEU A 230 27.33 -18.43 12.95
C LEU A 230 27.26 -19.25 11.66
N LEU A 231 27.75 -20.49 11.62
CA LEU A 231 27.74 -21.36 10.44
C LEU A 231 26.31 -21.76 9.99
N ASP A 232 25.34 -21.76 10.91
CA ASP A 232 23.99 -22.27 10.64
C ASP A 232 23.06 -21.24 10.01
N TYR A 233 23.31 -19.94 10.22
CA TYR A 233 22.44 -18.87 9.74
C TYR A 233 22.34 -18.84 8.21
N ASP A 234 21.16 -18.46 7.69
CA ASP A 234 20.99 -18.24 6.25
C ASP A 234 21.86 -17.07 5.76
N ILE A 235 22.04 -16.03 6.59
CA ILE A 235 22.91 -14.88 6.29
C ILE A 235 23.59 -14.30 7.55
N VAL A 236 24.83 -13.83 7.41
CA VAL A 236 25.55 -13.05 8.43
C VAL A 236 25.82 -11.64 7.89
N ILE A 237 25.55 -10.62 8.71
CA ILE A 237 25.46 -9.20 8.32
C ILE A 237 26.47 -8.39 9.12
N PHE A 238 27.31 -7.61 8.43
CA PHE A 238 28.36 -6.77 8.99
C PHE A 238 27.98 -5.29 8.82
N PRO A 239 27.66 -4.58 9.91
CA PRO A 239 27.53 -3.13 9.92
C PRO A 239 28.88 -2.46 9.68
N GLY A 240 28.87 -1.17 9.36
CA GLY A 240 30.06 -0.34 9.31
C GLY A 240 30.35 0.36 10.63
N GLY A 241 30.81 1.61 10.52
CA GLY A 241 31.46 2.36 11.60
C GLY A 241 32.96 2.05 11.62
N SER A 242 33.82 3.06 11.55
CA SER A 242 35.26 2.87 11.35
C SER A 242 35.86 1.87 12.35
N LYS A 243 35.65 2.10 13.65
CA LYS A 243 36.18 1.22 14.70
C LYS A 243 35.48 -0.13 14.75
N GLY A 244 34.16 -0.17 14.53
CA GLY A 244 33.41 -1.43 14.49
C GLY A 244 33.88 -2.34 13.36
N ALA A 245 34.04 -1.78 12.16
CA ALA A 245 34.53 -2.49 10.99
C ALA A 245 35.99 -2.95 11.14
N ASP A 246 36.87 -2.12 11.74
CA ASP A 246 38.24 -2.52 12.08
C ASP A 246 38.25 -3.70 13.05
N ASN A 247 37.44 -3.66 14.11
CA ASN A 247 37.34 -4.75 15.08
C ASN A 247 36.83 -6.05 14.45
N LEU A 248 35.83 -5.97 13.56
CA LEU A 248 35.39 -7.14 12.79
C LEU A 248 36.53 -7.65 11.92
N ARG A 249 37.14 -6.78 11.10
CA ARG A 249 38.27 -7.13 10.22
C ARG A 249 39.37 -7.85 10.98
N ASP A 250 39.76 -7.36 12.15
CA ASP A 250 40.94 -7.83 12.89
C ASP A 250 40.68 -9.10 13.72
N SER A 251 39.46 -9.62 13.74
CA SER A 251 39.13 -10.89 14.41
C SER A 251 39.45 -12.10 13.52
N ASP A 252 40.49 -12.85 13.89
CA ASP A 252 40.89 -14.09 13.20
C ASP A 252 39.84 -15.20 13.34
N GLN A 253 39.24 -15.33 14.52
CA GLN A 253 38.18 -16.31 14.75
C GLN A 253 36.95 -16.03 13.87
N LEU A 254 36.57 -14.74 13.72
CA LEU A 254 35.49 -14.37 12.82
C LEU A 254 35.85 -14.63 11.36
N MET A 255 37.09 -14.32 10.95
CA MET A 255 37.59 -14.62 9.60
C MET A 255 37.42 -16.10 9.26
N ASP A 256 37.86 -16.99 10.15
CA ASP A 256 37.77 -18.45 9.95
C ASP A 256 36.31 -18.91 9.79
N LEU A 257 35.38 -18.39 10.59
CA LEU A 257 33.96 -18.73 10.50
C LEU A 257 33.33 -18.21 9.20
N ILE A 258 33.62 -16.97 8.81
CA ILE A 258 33.06 -16.38 7.58
C ILE A 258 33.63 -17.04 6.33
N GLN A 259 34.91 -17.40 6.31
CA GLN A 259 35.51 -18.16 5.21
C GLN A 259 34.87 -19.54 5.05
N GLN A 260 34.61 -20.25 6.16
CA GLN A 260 33.89 -21.52 6.13
C GLN A 260 32.46 -21.36 5.57
N ARG A 261 31.73 -20.32 6.00
CA ARG A 261 30.40 -20.00 5.46
C ARG A 261 30.43 -19.72 3.97
N HIS A 262 31.38 -18.90 3.54
CA HIS A 262 31.54 -18.53 2.13
C HIS A 262 31.87 -19.76 1.27
N ALA A 263 32.78 -20.63 1.72
CA ALA A 263 33.10 -21.90 1.06
C ALA A 263 31.88 -22.86 0.99
N ALA A 264 30.97 -22.79 1.96
CA ALA A 264 29.71 -23.53 1.97
C ALA A 264 28.60 -22.88 1.11
N GLY A 265 28.88 -21.79 0.40
CA GLY A 265 27.92 -21.08 -0.45
C GLY A 265 26.82 -20.36 0.33
N LYS A 266 27.07 -20.04 1.61
CA LYS A 266 26.14 -19.27 2.46
C LYS A 266 26.25 -17.78 2.15
N TRP A 267 25.15 -17.06 2.33
CA TRP A 267 25.13 -15.62 2.14
C TRP A 267 25.87 -14.90 3.27
N ASN A 268 26.61 -13.86 2.88
CA ASN A 268 27.20 -12.88 3.78
C ASN A 268 26.91 -11.48 3.26
N ALA A 269 26.69 -10.51 4.15
CA ALA A 269 26.38 -9.16 3.76
C ALA A 269 27.21 -8.15 4.58
N ALA A 270 27.68 -7.08 3.95
CA ALA A 270 28.41 -6.01 4.62
C ALA A 270 28.00 -4.63 4.09
N MET A 271 28.08 -3.60 4.91
CA MET A 271 27.81 -2.24 4.43
C MET A 271 28.79 -1.22 4.97
N CYS A 272 28.84 -0.07 4.30
CA CYS A 272 29.61 1.10 4.68
C CYS A 272 31.11 0.77 4.77
N SER A 273 31.68 0.74 5.97
CA SER A 273 33.05 0.31 6.20
C SER A 273 33.18 -1.20 6.41
N GLY A 274 32.10 -1.95 6.64
CA GLY A 274 32.11 -3.40 6.84
C GLY A 274 32.83 -4.21 5.75
N PRO A 275 32.79 -3.84 4.45
CA PRO A 275 33.52 -4.54 3.39
C PRO A 275 35.04 -4.64 3.58
N VAL A 276 35.66 -3.81 4.44
CA VAL A 276 37.11 -3.96 4.78
C VAL A 276 37.41 -5.34 5.40
N ALA A 277 36.47 -5.90 6.16
CA ALA A 277 36.59 -7.25 6.70
C ALA A 277 36.48 -8.30 5.58
N PHE A 278 35.51 -8.15 4.68
CA PHE A 278 35.34 -9.07 3.54
C PHE A 278 36.55 -9.07 2.61
N ALA A 279 37.19 -7.92 2.40
CA ALA A 279 38.43 -7.82 1.66
C ALA A 279 39.55 -8.66 2.29
N ARG A 280 39.81 -8.48 3.60
CA ARG A 280 40.81 -9.28 4.34
C ARG A 280 40.50 -10.78 4.27
N TYR A 281 39.22 -11.14 4.37
CA TYR A 281 38.80 -12.53 4.39
C TYR A 281 38.81 -13.19 2.99
N GLY A 282 39.05 -12.42 1.93
CA GLY A 282 39.07 -12.90 0.54
C GLY A 282 37.68 -13.07 -0.09
N LEU A 283 36.62 -12.52 0.53
CA LEU A 283 35.24 -12.64 0.05
C LEU A 283 34.93 -11.75 -1.16
N LEU A 284 35.75 -10.72 -1.41
CA LEU A 284 35.53 -9.78 -2.51
C LEU A 284 36.25 -10.17 -3.80
N ASP A 285 37.09 -11.22 -3.78
CA ASP A 285 37.82 -11.68 -4.96
C ASP A 285 36.83 -12.11 -6.07
N ASN A 286 37.04 -11.60 -7.28
CA ASN A 286 36.23 -11.84 -8.48
C ASN A 286 34.75 -11.43 -8.35
N CYS A 287 34.40 -10.58 -7.38
CA CYS A 287 33.02 -10.13 -7.14
C CYS A 287 32.79 -8.67 -7.56
N THR A 288 31.53 -8.31 -7.78
CA THR A 288 31.10 -6.91 -7.82
C THR A 288 30.64 -6.47 -6.42
N TYR A 289 31.09 -5.31 -5.96
CA TYR A 289 30.76 -4.82 -4.61
C TYR A 289 30.59 -3.29 -4.59
N THR A 290 30.02 -2.79 -3.49
CA THR A 290 30.01 -1.36 -3.14
C THR A 290 30.42 -1.17 -1.68
N CYS A 291 30.76 0.05 -1.28
CA CYS A 291 31.07 0.40 0.10
C CYS A 291 30.83 1.91 0.35
N PHE A 292 31.14 2.38 1.56
CA PHE A 292 31.12 3.82 1.85
C PHE A 292 32.14 4.54 0.97
N PRO A 293 31.81 5.71 0.36
CA PRO A 293 32.75 6.42 -0.51
C PRO A 293 34.11 6.68 0.15
N GLY A 294 35.18 6.23 -0.50
CA GLY A 294 36.57 6.38 -0.06
C GLY A 294 37.10 5.20 0.76
N VAL A 295 36.25 4.27 1.20
CA VAL A 295 36.67 3.06 1.91
C VAL A 295 37.34 2.06 0.97
N GLU A 296 36.93 2.00 -0.30
CA GLU A 296 37.50 1.11 -1.32
C GLU A 296 39.02 1.24 -1.43
N LYS A 297 39.54 2.46 -1.26
CA LYS A 297 40.98 2.77 -1.33
C LYS A 297 41.81 2.09 -0.24
N GLN A 298 41.18 1.63 0.84
CA GLN A 298 41.87 0.97 1.94
C GLN A 298 42.28 -0.46 1.61
N PHE A 299 41.60 -1.11 0.66
CA PHE A 299 41.79 -2.53 0.35
C PHE A 299 41.76 -2.86 -1.15
N GLU A 300 41.60 -1.87 -2.05
CA GLU A 300 41.55 -2.10 -3.50
C GLU A 300 42.78 -2.84 -4.04
N ASN A 301 43.93 -2.73 -3.36
CA ASN A 301 45.17 -3.42 -3.73
C ASN A 301 45.28 -4.84 -3.13
N ASP A 302 44.41 -5.20 -2.18
CA ASP A 302 44.42 -6.48 -1.48
C ASP A 302 43.44 -7.50 -2.12
N ILE A 303 42.51 -7.01 -2.94
CA ILE A 303 41.47 -7.82 -3.61
C ILE A 303 41.81 -8.08 -5.08
N LYS A 304 41.40 -9.24 -5.61
CA LYS A 304 41.72 -9.69 -6.98
C LYS A 304 40.50 -9.63 -7.88
N ASN A 305 40.64 -9.02 -9.06
CA ASN A 305 39.61 -8.99 -10.12
C ASN A 305 38.21 -8.54 -9.65
N ALA A 306 38.14 -7.72 -8.60
CA ALA A 306 36.88 -7.22 -8.08
C ALA A 306 36.44 -5.95 -8.83
N THR A 307 35.13 -5.73 -8.94
CA THR A 307 34.56 -4.53 -9.56
C THR A 307 33.82 -3.69 -8.53
N HIS A 308 34.28 -2.46 -8.28
CA HIS A 308 33.54 -1.51 -7.45
C HIS A 308 32.39 -0.87 -8.24
N SER A 309 31.22 -0.74 -7.61
CA SER A 309 30.02 -0.11 -8.15
C SER A 309 29.50 0.99 -7.21
N ASP A 310 28.96 2.07 -7.78
CA ASP A 310 28.35 3.18 -7.04
C ASP A 310 26.87 2.95 -6.70
N GLU A 311 26.31 1.79 -7.02
CA GLU A 311 24.93 1.44 -6.70
C GLU A 311 24.66 1.42 -5.19
N ILE A 312 23.40 1.66 -4.80
CA ILE A 312 22.98 1.74 -3.40
C ILE A 312 23.14 0.39 -2.69
N VAL A 313 22.78 -0.70 -3.36
CA VAL A 313 22.99 -2.08 -2.92
C VAL A 313 23.48 -2.88 -4.10
N VAL A 314 24.55 -3.64 -3.93
CA VAL A 314 25.09 -4.56 -4.92
C VAL A 314 24.90 -5.98 -4.43
N VAL A 315 24.36 -6.85 -5.28
CA VAL A 315 24.26 -8.28 -5.02
C VAL A 315 25.17 -9.01 -5.99
N ASP A 316 26.13 -9.76 -5.46
CA ASP A 316 26.91 -10.71 -6.24
C ASP A 316 26.39 -12.13 -5.96
N GLU A 317 25.60 -12.64 -6.90
CA GLU A 317 24.97 -13.97 -6.79
C GLU A 317 25.99 -15.12 -6.82
N ALA A 318 27.12 -14.92 -7.52
CA ALA A 318 28.15 -15.94 -7.68
C ALA A 318 28.99 -16.07 -6.40
N GLY A 319 29.40 -14.95 -5.82
CA GLY A 319 30.11 -14.88 -4.54
C GLY A 319 29.21 -15.01 -3.31
N LYS A 320 27.89 -14.99 -3.48
CA LYS A 320 26.91 -14.99 -2.39
C LYS A 320 27.17 -13.87 -1.38
N ILE A 321 27.46 -12.68 -1.91
CA ILE A 321 27.65 -11.46 -1.11
C ILE A 321 26.64 -10.37 -1.45
N ILE A 322 26.24 -9.61 -0.44
CA ILE A 322 25.45 -8.39 -0.60
C ILE A 322 26.23 -7.25 0.03
N THR A 323 26.40 -6.15 -0.69
CA THR A 323 27.08 -4.97 -0.15
C THR A 323 26.26 -3.69 -0.31
N SER A 324 26.45 -2.74 0.58
CA SER A 324 25.80 -1.42 0.52
C SER A 324 26.71 -0.32 1.05
N ARG A 325 26.25 0.93 0.92
CA ARG A 325 27.00 2.14 1.24
C ARG A 325 26.76 2.54 2.70
N GLY A 326 26.46 3.79 3.02
CA GLY A 326 26.38 4.29 4.39
C GLY A 326 25.02 4.17 5.09
N PRO A 327 24.84 4.88 6.23
CA PRO A 327 23.65 4.77 7.08
C PRO A 327 22.33 5.06 6.35
N ALA A 328 22.35 6.01 5.40
CA ALA A 328 21.18 6.40 4.62
C ALA A 328 20.67 5.27 3.69
N THR A 329 21.50 4.28 3.37
CA THR A 329 21.12 3.16 2.50
C THR A 329 20.69 1.92 3.28
N ALA A 330 20.64 2.00 4.62
CA ALA A 330 20.42 0.83 5.47
C ALA A 330 19.06 0.15 5.26
N MET A 331 18.00 0.92 5.01
CA MET A 331 16.67 0.36 4.69
C MET A 331 16.67 -0.38 3.35
N ALA A 332 17.29 0.20 2.31
CA ALA A 332 17.39 -0.43 1.00
C ALA A 332 18.16 -1.76 1.07
N TYR A 333 19.24 -1.76 1.85
CA TYR A 333 20.05 -2.94 2.14
C TYR A 333 19.27 -4.02 2.87
N ALA A 334 18.56 -3.67 3.94
CA ALA A 334 17.77 -4.63 4.72
C ALA A 334 16.66 -5.29 3.88
N PHE A 335 15.95 -4.53 3.05
CA PHE A 335 14.93 -5.11 2.17
C PHE A 335 15.54 -5.97 1.05
N LYS A 336 16.71 -5.58 0.51
CA LYS A 336 17.42 -6.44 -0.44
C LYS A 336 17.85 -7.77 0.18
N ILE A 337 18.27 -7.77 1.45
CA ILE A 337 18.56 -9.01 2.20
C ILE A 337 17.30 -9.88 2.31
N ALA A 338 16.15 -9.29 2.66
CA ALA A 338 14.89 -10.03 2.73
C ALA A 338 14.53 -10.72 1.41
N GLU A 339 14.65 -10.00 0.29
CA GLU A 339 14.42 -10.55 -1.04
C GLU A 339 15.33 -11.77 -1.33
N ILE A 340 16.62 -11.68 -0.98
CA ILE A 340 17.58 -12.77 -1.16
C ILE A 340 17.27 -13.99 -0.29
N LEU A 341 16.72 -13.77 0.91
CA LEU A 341 16.22 -14.85 1.76
C LEU A 341 14.89 -15.44 1.26
N GLY A 342 14.33 -14.91 0.16
CA GLY A 342 13.04 -15.32 -0.39
C GLY A 342 11.86 -14.88 0.46
N VAL A 343 11.99 -13.77 1.18
CA VAL A 343 10.95 -13.16 2.02
C VAL A 343 10.39 -11.94 1.29
N ASP A 344 9.07 -11.87 1.14
CA ASP A 344 8.41 -10.74 0.46
C ASP A 344 8.51 -9.48 1.34
N SER A 345 9.31 -8.51 0.88
CA SER A 345 9.52 -7.23 1.57
C SER A 345 8.44 -6.19 1.25
N ALA A 346 7.66 -6.36 0.19
CA ALA A 346 6.79 -5.31 -0.35
C ALA A 346 5.76 -4.76 0.67
N PRO A 347 5.10 -5.60 1.51
CA PRO A 347 4.15 -5.09 2.49
C PRO A 347 4.83 -4.22 3.56
N GLN A 348 6.04 -4.58 3.99
CA GLN A 348 6.80 -3.84 5.00
C GLN A 348 7.45 -2.59 4.40
N GLU A 349 7.87 -2.62 3.13
CA GLU A 349 8.32 -1.42 2.40
C GLU A 349 7.22 -0.34 2.33
N GLU A 350 5.96 -0.74 2.15
CA GLU A 350 4.82 0.17 2.21
C GLU A 350 4.53 0.63 3.65
N ALA A 351 4.46 -0.30 4.60
CA ALA A 351 4.13 -0.02 5.99
C ALA A 351 5.16 0.90 6.67
N MET A 352 6.44 0.78 6.30
CA MET A 352 7.54 1.60 6.82
C MET A 352 7.76 2.88 5.99
N LEU A 353 6.86 3.20 5.06
CA LEU A 353 6.93 4.38 4.18
C LEU A 353 8.22 4.45 3.33
N TYR A 354 8.91 3.32 3.13
CA TYR A 354 10.12 3.26 2.33
C TYR A 354 9.81 3.51 0.85
N ASN A 355 8.69 2.98 0.34
CA ASN A 355 8.24 3.27 -1.02
C ASN A 355 8.02 4.76 -1.25
N TYR A 356 7.39 5.45 -0.28
CA TYR A 356 7.22 6.89 -0.34
C TYR A 356 8.56 7.62 -0.37
N LEU A 357 9.48 7.29 0.54
CA LEU A 357 10.82 7.90 0.59
C LEU A 357 11.59 7.69 -0.72
N ARG A 358 11.64 6.46 -1.23
CA ARG A 358 12.31 6.10 -2.48
C ARG A 358 11.76 6.88 -3.66
N ASP A 359 10.44 7.03 -3.75
CA ASP A 359 9.80 7.72 -4.86
C ASP A 359 10.00 9.24 -4.78
N GLU A 360 10.07 9.82 -3.58
CA GLU A 360 10.41 11.24 -3.41
C GLU A 360 11.89 11.53 -3.75
N MET A 361 12.82 10.62 -3.43
CA MET A 361 14.25 10.77 -3.78
C MET A 361 14.54 10.65 -5.29
N ARG A 362 13.61 10.09 -6.07
CA ARG A 362 13.75 9.95 -7.53
C ARG A 362 13.27 11.17 -8.32
N LYS A 363 12.56 12.10 -7.68
CA LYS A 363 12.13 13.36 -8.29
C LYS A 363 13.24 14.39 -8.21
#